data_AF-A0A8S2RT47-F1
#
_entry.id   AF-A0A8S2RT47-F1
#
_cell.length_a   1.000
_cell.length_b   1.000
_cell.length_c   1.000
_cell.angle_alpha   90.00
_cell.angle_beta   90.00
_cell.angle_gamma   90.00
#
_symmetry.space_group_name_H-M   'P 1'
#
loop_
_entity.id
_entity.type
_entity.pdbx_description
1 polymer ?
#
loop_
_entity_poly.entity_id
_entity_poly.type
_entity_poly.pdbx_seq_one_letter_code
_entity_poly.pdbx_strand_id
1 'polypeptide(L)'
;DETTSKVHDIPTKWLYFAKPCESNIILPLKLRVLLLDSQKGTRRYGLIGEEPGKNNDYRCLVFFTDDKQNMSASYHPSSHVHICLDQTFSMHQHECQNEFLDRYFASYPERMMLRAKEGSL
;
A
#
# COMPACT_ATOMS: atom_id res chain seq x y z
N ASP A 1 -25.69 2.60 2.07
CA ASP A 1 -25.47 1.15 2.01
C ASP A 1 -26.78 0.49 1.65
N GLU A 2 -26.86 -0.11 0.46
CA GLU A 2 -28.08 -0.73 -0.08
C GLU A 2 -28.58 -1.92 0.76
N THR A 3 -27.72 -2.52 1.60
CA THR A 3 -28.10 -3.62 2.48
C THR A 3 -28.63 -3.17 3.84
N THR A 4 -28.32 -1.95 4.27
CA THR A 4 -28.72 -1.44 5.60
C THR A 4 -29.60 -0.18 5.56
N SER A 5 -29.86 0.37 4.37
CA SER A 5 -30.55 1.65 4.15
C SER A 5 -29.94 2.83 4.93
N LYS A 6 -28.73 2.66 5.47
CA LYS A 6 -27.99 3.72 6.17
C LYS A 6 -27.32 4.63 5.16
N VAL A 7 -27.57 5.93 5.34
CA VAL A 7 -26.83 6.99 4.68
C VAL A 7 -25.59 7.27 5.52
N HIS A 8 -24.43 7.28 4.88
CA HIS A 8 -23.15 7.62 5.50
C HIS A 8 -22.59 8.84 4.81
N ASP A 9 -22.34 9.89 5.58
CA ASP A 9 -21.60 11.05 5.09
C ASP A 9 -20.11 10.71 5.08
N ILE A 10 -19.56 10.51 3.88
CA ILE A 10 -18.14 10.19 3.68
C ILE A 10 -17.45 11.43 3.12
N PRO A 11 -16.48 12.02 3.86
CA PRO A 11 -15.67 13.11 3.33
C PRO A 11 -14.94 12.67 2.05
N THR A 12 -14.95 13.52 1.02
CA THR A 12 -14.34 13.23 -0.29
C THR A 12 -12.86 12.84 -0.22
N LYS A 13 -12.12 13.31 0.81
CA LYS A 13 -10.72 12.91 1.08
C LYS A 13 -10.53 11.43 1.38
N TRP A 14 -11.61 10.68 1.61
CA TRP A 14 -11.60 9.23 1.83
C TRP A 14 -12.15 8.46 0.62
N LEU A 15 -12.48 9.15 -0.47
CA LEU A 15 -12.96 8.55 -1.71
C LEU A 15 -11.82 8.49 -2.71
N TYR A 16 -11.54 7.28 -3.19
CA TYR A 16 -10.50 7.02 -4.17
C TYR A 16 -11.10 6.30 -5.37
N PHE A 17 -10.65 6.64 -6.57
CA PHE A 17 -10.86 5.79 -7.73
C PHE A 17 -9.79 4.70 -7.74
N ALA A 18 -10.21 3.44 -7.68
CA ALA A 18 -9.29 2.31 -7.77
C ALA A 18 -9.24 1.82 -9.22
N LYS A 19 -8.06 1.83 -9.83
CA LYS A 19 -7.82 1.29 -11.17
C LYS A 19 -6.93 0.05 -11.08
N PRO A 20 -7.28 -1.10 -11.67
CA PRO A 20 -6.36 -2.24 -11.79
C PRO A 20 -5.05 -1.80 -12.45
N CYS A 21 -3.93 -2.24 -11.90
CA CYS A 21 -2.62 -1.99 -12.47
C CYS A 21 -2.28 -3.06 -13.52
N GLU A 22 -1.59 -2.63 -14.58
CA GLU A 22 -1.08 -3.54 -15.60
C GLU A 22 0.15 -4.31 -15.07
N SER A 23 0.39 -5.50 -15.64
CA SER A 23 1.57 -6.30 -15.32
C SER A 23 2.87 -5.57 -15.68
N ASN A 24 3.92 -5.80 -14.89
CA ASN A 24 5.28 -5.27 -15.11
C ASN A 24 5.41 -3.74 -15.08
N ILE A 25 4.40 -3.03 -14.58
CA ILE A 25 4.51 -1.59 -14.30
C ILE A 25 5.35 -1.35 -13.04
N ILE A 26 6.27 -0.39 -13.14
CA ILE A 26 6.99 0.16 -11.98
C ILE A 26 6.04 1.14 -11.27
N LEU A 27 5.69 0.82 -10.03
CA LEU A 27 4.86 1.68 -9.20
C LEU A 27 5.75 2.55 -8.30
N PRO A 28 5.61 3.88 -8.31
CA PRO A 28 6.44 4.76 -7.50
C PRO A 28 6.23 4.54 -5.99
N LEU A 29 7.29 4.80 -5.22
CA LEU A 29 7.23 4.80 -3.76
C LEU A 29 6.14 5.75 -3.22
N LYS A 30 5.59 5.40 -2.05
CA LYS A 30 4.47 6.10 -1.40
C LYS A 30 3.16 6.13 -2.20
N LEU A 31 3.09 5.47 -3.36
CA LEU A 31 1.82 5.36 -4.07
C LEU A 31 0.82 4.58 -3.23
N ARG A 32 -0.39 5.13 -3.08
CA ARG A 32 -1.48 4.47 -2.40
C ARG A 32 -2.08 3.39 -3.29
N VAL A 33 -2.27 2.22 -2.70
CA VAL A 33 -2.78 1.06 -3.42
C VAL A 33 -3.81 0.30 -2.61
N LEU A 34 -4.64 -0.43 -3.33
CA LEU A 34 -5.64 -1.36 -2.82
C LEU A 34 -5.31 -2.76 -3.34
N LEU A 35 -5.29 -3.73 -2.42
CA LEU A 35 -5.25 -5.14 -2.74
C LEU A 35 -6.60 -5.77 -2.47
N LEU A 36 -7.04 -6.58 -3.43
CA LEU A 36 -8.26 -7.36 -3.35
C LEU A 36 -7.85 -8.83 -3.25
N ASP A 37 -8.07 -9.43 -2.09
CA ASP A 37 -7.98 -10.89 -1.96
C ASP A 37 -9.33 -11.47 -2.38
N SER A 38 -9.40 -11.97 -3.62
CA SER A 38 -10.63 -12.57 -4.15
C SER A 38 -11.02 -13.87 -3.45
N GLN A 39 -10.09 -14.55 -2.77
CA GLN A 39 -10.37 -15.80 -2.07
C GLN A 39 -10.95 -15.54 -0.68
N LYS A 40 -10.44 -14.52 0.03
CA LYS A 40 -10.91 -14.15 1.37
C LYS A 40 -11.97 -13.06 1.37
N GLY A 41 -12.23 -12.43 0.23
CA GLY A 41 -13.10 -11.26 0.11
C GLY A 41 -12.57 -10.05 0.87
N THR A 42 -11.30 -10.05 1.27
CA THR A 42 -10.70 -8.98 2.08
C THR A 42 -10.07 -7.92 1.18
N ARG A 43 -10.18 -6.67 1.65
CA ARG A 43 -9.63 -5.49 0.99
C ARG A 43 -8.61 -4.89 1.92
N ARG A 44 -7.39 -4.68 1.44
CA ARG A 44 -6.32 -4.06 2.22
C ARG A 44 -5.76 -2.84 1.49
N TYR A 45 -5.55 -1.77 2.24
CA TYR A 45 -4.97 -0.54 1.74
C TYR A 45 -3.52 -0.43 2.19
N GLY A 46 -2.67 0.12 1.33
CA GLY A 46 -1.27 0.29 1.67
C GLY A 46 -0.55 1.31 0.81
N LEU A 47 0.75 1.42 1.08
CA LEU A 47 1.70 2.26 0.35
C LEU A 47 2.78 1.39 -0.27
N ILE A 48 3.20 1.75 -1.49
CA ILE A 48 4.35 1.11 -2.14
C ILE A 48 5.63 1.46 -1.38
N GLY A 49 6.30 0.43 -0.86
CA GLY A 49 7.53 0.49 -0.07
C GLY A 49 8.80 0.16 -0.85
N GLU A 50 8.68 -0.65 -1.90
CA GLU A 50 9.80 -1.02 -2.78
C GLU A 50 9.26 -1.26 -4.19
N GLU A 51 10.00 -0.76 -5.18
CA GLU A 51 9.70 -0.93 -6.60
C GLU A 51 10.06 -2.36 -7.07
N PRO A 52 9.38 -2.89 -8.11
CA PRO A 52 9.76 -4.16 -8.72
C PRO A 52 11.22 -4.19 -9.17
N GLY A 53 11.98 -5.19 -8.75
CA GLY A 53 13.39 -5.35 -9.09
C GLY A 53 13.88 -6.79 -9.00
N LYS A 54 15.10 -7.03 -9.51
CA LYS A 54 15.67 -8.38 -9.55
C LYS A 54 15.78 -9.05 -8.17
N ASN A 55 15.97 -8.25 -7.11
CA ASN A 55 16.16 -8.75 -5.75
C ASN A 55 14.85 -9.13 -5.04
N ASN A 56 13.69 -8.78 -5.61
CA ASN A 56 12.37 -9.04 -5.04
C ASN A 56 11.45 -9.83 -5.99
N ASP A 57 12.04 -10.52 -6.96
CA ASP A 57 11.35 -11.27 -8.01
C ASP A 57 10.38 -10.41 -8.84
N TYR A 58 10.74 -9.15 -9.11
CA TYR A 58 9.93 -8.18 -9.86
C TYR A 58 8.55 -7.94 -9.23
N ARG A 59 8.49 -7.88 -7.89
CA ARG A 59 7.29 -7.59 -7.11
C ARG A 59 7.44 -6.28 -6.35
N CYS A 60 6.36 -5.55 -6.17
CA CYS A 60 6.37 -4.39 -5.28
C CYS A 60 6.13 -4.82 -3.83
N LEU A 61 6.87 -4.22 -2.89
CA LEU A 61 6.57 -4.32 -1.46
C LEU A 61 5.42 -3.36 -1.14
N VAL A 62 4.39 -3.84 -0.45
CA VAL A 62 3.29 -3.00 0.04
C VAL A 62 3.32 -3.00 1.56
N PHE A 63 3.42 -1.81 2.16
CA PHE A 63 3.17 -1.60 3.59
C PHE A 63 1.68 -1.35 3.79
N PHE A 64 1.01 -2.21 4.54
CA PHE A 64 -0.42 -2.05 4.81
C PHE A 64 -0.65 -0.97 5.88
N THR A 65 -1.64 -0.11 5.63
CA THR A 65 -1.97 1.05 6.46
C THR A 65 -3.41 1.00 6.97
N ASP A 66 -4.07 -0.15 6.86
CA ASP A 66 -5.42 -0.41 7.35
C ASP A 66 -5.48 -0.61 8.88
N ASP A 67 -4.40 -1.14 9.48
CA ASP A 67 -4.23 -1.25 10.92
C ASP A 67 -3.13 -0.29 11.42
N LYS A 68 -3.50 0.62 12.34
CA LYS A 68 -2.55 1.58 12.95
C LYS A 68 -1.60 0.92 13.97
N GLN A 69 -1.99 -0.21 14.56
CA GLN A 69 -1.22 -0.86 15.62
C GLN A 69 -0.31 -1.96 15.08
N ASN A 70 -0.78 -2.75 14.12
CA ASN A 70 -0.02 -3.85 13.53
C ASN A 70 0.31 -3.57 12.08
N MET A 71 1.40 -2.84 11.86
CA MET A 71 1.93 -2.66 10.52
C MET A 71 2.44 -3.99 9.99
N SER A 72 1.92 -4.39 8.83
CA SER A 72 2.36 -5.59 8.09
C SER A 72 2.76 -5.18 6.69
N ALA A 73 3.58 -6.00 6.04
CA ALA A 73 3.99 -5.78 4.67
C ALA A 73 4.09 -7.09 3.90
N SER A 74 3.83 -7.04 2.60
CA SER A 74 4.00 -8.20 1.72
C SER A 74 4.32 -7.80 0.28
N TYR A 75 5.00 -8.70 -0.42
CA TYR A 75 5.32 -8.54 -1.83
C TYR A 75 4.18 -8.99 -2.73
N HIS A 76 3.87 -8.18 -3.74
CA HIS A 76 2.84 -8.46 -4.72
C HIS A 76 3.33 -8.16 -6.14
N PRO A 77 2.94 -8.94 -7.16
CA PRO A 77 3.11 -8.53 -8.54
C PRO A 77 2.23 -7.31 -8.82
N SER A 78 2.65 -6.42 -9.72
CA SER A 78 1.90 -5.21 -10.06
C SER A 78 0.47 -5.51 -10.55
N SER A 79 0.26 -6.63 -11.23
CA SER A 79 -1.06 -7.09 -11.69
C SER A 79 -2.07 -7.39 -10.58
N HIS A 80 -1.62 -7.59 -9.33
CA HIS A 80 -2.50 -7.82 -8.17
C HIS A 80 -2.88 -6.53 -7.44
N VAL A 81 -2.38 -5.39 -7.91
CA VAL A 81 -2.49 -4.10 -7.24
C VAL A 81 -3.50 -3.22 -7.97
N HIS A 82 -4.32 -2.51 -7.22
CA HIS A 82 -5.15 -1.42 -7.74
C HIS A 82 -4.56 -0.09 -7.30
N ILE A 83 -4.29 0.80 -8.25
CA ILE A 83 -3.80 2.15 -7.99
C ILE A 83 -4.97 2.98 -7.48
N CYS A 84 -4.81 3.58 -6.30
CA CYS A 84 -5.78 4.51 -5.75
C CYS A 84 -5.45 5.92 -6.25
N LEU A 85 -6.29 6.45 -7.15
CA LEU A 85 -6.21 7.80 -7.67
C LEU A 85 -7.08 8.71 -6.79
N ASP A 86 -6.46 9.72 -6.19
CA ASP A 86 -7.16 10.76 -5.46
C ASP A 86 -8.00 11.63 -6.41
N GLN A 87 -9.20 12.02 -5.98
CA GLN A 87 -10.07 12.93 -6.75
C GLN A 87 -9.53 14.36 -6.76
N THR A 88 -8.76 14.72 -5.74
CA THR A 88 -8.07 16.00 -5.65
C THR A 88 -6.61 15.77 -6.01
N PHE A 89 -6.19 16.29 -7.17
CA PHE A 89 -4.79 16.41 -7.64
C PHE A 89 -3.85 17.15 -6.67
N SER A 90 -4.34 17.52 -5.49
CA SER A 90 -3.54 18.12 -4.45
C SER A 90 -2.64 17.04 -3.89
N MET A 91 -1.32 17.27 -3.95
CA MET A 91 -0.27 16.50 -3.27
C MET A 91 -0.40 16.58 -1.73
N HIS A 92 -1.63 16.52 -1.23
CA HIS A 92 -1.89 16.52 0.19
C HIS A 92 -1.24 15.28 0.75
N GLN A 93 -0.23 15.56 1.58
CA GLN A 93 0.36 14.69 2.57
C GLN A 93 -0.80 13.98 3.26
N HIS A 94 -1.20 12.83 2.73
CA HIS A 94 -1.99 11.92 3.49
C HIS A 94 -1.05 11.47 4.59
N GLU A 95 -1.26 12.05 5.76
CA GLU A 95 -0.69 11.65 7.03
C GLU A 95 -0.96 10.16 7.18
N CYS A 96 -0.08 9.34 6.63
CA CYS A 96 0.18 8.07 7.24
C CYS A 96 0.72 8.46 8.61
N GLN A 97 -0.14 8.51 9.62
CA GLN A 97 0.21 8.80 11.01
C GLN A 97 1.01 7.62 11.58
N ASN A 98 2.10 7.29 10.91
CA ASN A 98 2.97 6.19 11.20
C ASN A 98 4.40 6.69 11.02
N GLU A 99 4.98 7.11 12.15
CA GLU A 99 6.34 7.63 12.23
C GLU A 99 7.39 6.67 11.68
N PHE A 100 7.10 5.37 11.63
CA PHE A 100 7.99 4.42 10.96
C PHE A 100 7.99 4.64 9.45
N LEU A 101 6.82 4.75 8.81
CA LEU A 101 6.73 4.92 7.35
C LEU A 101 7.30 6.27 6.92
N ASP A 102 7.04 7.32 7.69
CA ASP A 102 7.63 8.65 7.43
C ASP A 102 9.16 8.59 7.44
N ARG A 103 9.76 7.96 8.46
CA ARG A 103 11.21 7.77 8.54
C ARG A 103 11.74 6.84 7.45
N TYR A 104 11.07 5.73 7.20
CA TYR A 104 11.45 4.74 6.18
C TYR A 104 11.57 5.39 4.80
N PHE A 105 10.57 6.19 4.42
CA PHE A 105 10.60 6.82 3.11
C PHE A 105 11.51 8.05 3.06
N ALA A 106 11.69 8.77 4.17
CA ALA A 106 12.64 9.87 4.24
C ALA A 106 14.10 9.40 4.11
N SER A 107 14.38 8.15 4.52
CA SER A 107 15.71 7.55 4.41
C SER A 107 15.92 6.73 3.15
N TYR A 108 14.94 6.60 2.25
CA TYR A 108 15.09 5.77 1.05
C TYR A 108 16.09 6.43 0.07
N PRO A 109 17.06 5.69 -0.51
CA PRO A 109 17.19 4.22 -0.56
C PRO A 109 17.98 3.57 0.58
N GLU A 110 18.54 4.34 1.52
CA GLU A 110 19.23 3.82 2.70
C GLU A 110 18.27 3.12 3.67
N ARG A 111 18.37 1.78 3.74
CA ARG A 111 17.49 0.93 4.55
C ARG A 111 18.29 -0.01 5.43
N MET A 112 18.34 0.30 6.73
CA MET A 112 18.97 -0.58 7.71
C MET A 112 18.13 -1.84 7.86
N MET A 113 18.70 -2.99 7.50
CA MET A 113 18.05 -4.30 7.58
C MET A 113 18.97 -5.27 8.31
N LEU A 114 18.40 -6.04 9.25
CA LEU A 114 19.12 -7.16 9.85
C LEU A 114 19.13 -8.32 8.86
N ARG A 115 20.31 -8.89 8.58
CA ARG A 115 20.40 -10.15 7.84
C ARG A 115 19.98 -11.29 8.75
N ALA A 116 18.75 -11.75 8.62
CA ALA A 116 18.29 -12.98 9.25
C ALA A 116 18.79 -14.21 8.47
N LYS A 117 19.20 -15.26 9.17
CA LYS A 117 19.40 -16.60 8.60
C LYS A 117 18.27 -17.51 9.08
N GLU A 118 17.93 -18.49 8.28
CA GLU A 118 17.02 -19.55 8.71
C GLU A 118 17.57 -20.22 9.98
N GLY A 119 16.73 -20.34 11.02
CA GLY A 119 17.12 -20.90 12.31
C GLY A 119 17.80 -19.93 13.29
N SER A 120 17.89 -18.64 12.99
CA SER A 120 18.28 -17.63 13.98
C SER A 120 17.08 -17.37 14.92
N LEU A 121 17.25 -17.63 16.22
CA LEU A 121 16.35 -17.17 17.27
C LEU A 121 16.81 -15.81 17.79
#